data_AF-A0A836RF16-F1
#
_entry.id   AF-A0A836RF16-F1
#
_cell.length_a   1.000
_cell.length_b   1.000
_cell.length_c   1.000
_cell.angle_alpha   90.00
_cell.angle_beta   90.00
_cell.angle_gamma   90.00
#
_symmetry.space_group_name_H-M   'P 1'
#
loop_
_entity.id
_entity.type
_entity.pdbx_description
1 polymer ?
#
loop_
_entity_poly.entity_id
_entity_poly.type
_entity_poly.pdbx_seq_one_letter_code
_entity_poly.pdbx_strand_id
1 'polypeptide(L)'
;MSTALRFPIKRRYLVRFHPKHTPHVFTDVLIIGSGVAGARAALEIDRGLQAIVVTKSHLDRSNSSQAQGGIAVVLDPLDDVARHAADTIAVGKGLCDREIVEMVVREGPDCVRELVKLGAHFDTENGRIAMTREAGHSH
;
A
#
# COMPACT_ATOMS: atom_id res chain seq x y z
N MET A 1 -44.63 36.43 23.33
CA MET A 1 -43.16 36.23 23.36
C MET A 1 -42.89 34.82 22.85
N SER A 2 -42.36 34.69 21.62
CA SER A 2 -42.13 33.39 20.98
C SER A 2 -40.73 32.88 21.31
N THR A 3 -40.66 31.78 22.05
CA THR A 3 -39.41 31.13 22.45
C THR A 3 -38.86 30.35 21.26
N ALA A 4 -37.88 30.91 20.56
CA ALA A 4 -37.19 30.20 19.50
C ALA A 4 -36.40 29.01 20.09
N LEU A 5 -36.87 27.79 19.80
CA LEU A 5 -36.17 26.55 20.12
C LEU A 5 -34.82 26.53 19.39
N ARG A 6 -33.73 26.77 20.13
CA ARG A 6 -32.36 26.59 19.63
C ARG A 6 -31.97 25.13 19.77
N PHE A 7 -32.02 24.39 18.66
CA PHE A 7 -31.37 23.09 18.59
C PHE A 7 -29.86 23.30 18.41
N PRO A 8 -28.99 22.76 19.29
CA PRO A 8 -27.56 22.79 19.07
C PRO A 8 -27.26 21.96 17.83
N ILE A 9 -26.77 22.62 16.77
CA ILE A 9 -26.31 21.93 15.56
C ILE A 9 -25.14 21.04 15.97
N LYS A 10 -25.39 19.74 16.20
CA LYS A 10 -24.33 18.73 16.29
C LYS A 10 -23.57 18.78 14.97
N ARG A 11 -22.39 19.40 14.96
CA ARG A 11 -21.51 19.41 13.79
C ARG A 11 -21.11 17.98 13.48
N ARG A 12 -21.74 17.38 12.47
CA ARG A 12 -21.43 16.04 11.97
C ARG A 12 -20.19 16.01 11.07
N TYR A 13 -19.77 17.18 10.56
CA TYR A 13 -18.68 17.32 9.61
C TYR A 13 -17.67 18.39 10.05
N LEU A 14 -16.39 18.15 9.74
CA LEU A 14 -15.26 19.02 10.08
C LEU A 14 -15.22 20.32 9.25
N VAL A 15 -15.83 20.33 8.06
CA VAL A 15 -15.92 21.49 7.16
C VAL A 15 -17.37 21.74 6.73
N ARG A 16 -17.69 23.00 6.42
CA ARG A 16 -19.01 23.38 5.88
C ARG A 16 -19.07 23.01 4.40
N PHE A 17 -19.88 22.04 4.04
CA PHE A 17 -20.33 21.82 2.67
C PHE A 17 -21.86 21.67 2.66
N HIS A 18 -22.50 22.11 1.58
CA HIS A 18 -23.93 21.94 1.40
C HIS A 18 -24.15 20.77 0.44
N PRO A 19 -24.71 19.62 0.88
CA PRO A 19 -24.76 18.40 0.07
C PRO A 19 -25.38 18.60 -1.32
N LYS A 20 -26.39 19.48 -1.43
CA LYS A 20 -27.05 19.77 -2.73
C LYS A 20 -26.18 20.57 -3.71
N HIS A 21 -25.08 21.17 -3.26
CA HIS A 21 -24.24 22.07 -4.05
C HIS A 21 -22.81 21.51 -4.21
N THR A 22 -22.54 20.31 -3.69
CA THR A 22 -21.25 19.64 -3.86
C THR A 22 -21.28 18.85 -5.16
N PRO A 23 -20.28 18.99 -6.06
CA PRO A 23 -20.18 18.17 -7.25
C PRO A 23 -20.19 16.68 -6.90
N HIS A 24 -20.95 15.89 -7.65
CA HIS A 24 -20.95 14.44 -7.54
C HIS A 24 -20.08 13.88 -8.66
N VAL A 25 -19.22 12.93 -8.30
CA VAL A 25 -18.40 12.19 -9.25
C VAL A 25 -18.71 10.71 -9.06
N PHE A 26 -18.95 10.01 -10.17
CA PHE A 26 -19.25 8.59 -10.19
C PHE A 26 -18.10 7.85 -10.85
N THR A 27 -17.78 6.67 -10.34
CA THR A 27 -16.70 5.80 -10.79
C THR A 27 -17.01 4.39 -10.34
N ASP A 28 -16.50 3.38 -11.05
CA ASP A 28 -16.66 1.98 -10.64
C ASP A 28 -15.79 1.67 -9.42
N VAL A 29 -14.57 2.20 -9.41
CA VAL A 29 -13.59 1.99 -8.33
C VAL A 29 -13.03 3.32 -7.82
N LEU A 30 -13.10 3.53 -6.50
CA LEU A 30 -12.48 4.67 -5.82
C LEU A 30 -11.29 4.19 -4.98
N ILE A 31 -10.10 4.66 -5.30
CA ILE A 31 -8.88 4.42 -4.53
C ILE A 31 -8.56 5.67 -3.71
N ILE A 32 -8.39 5.52 -2.41
CA ILE A 32 -8.05 6.61 -1.50
C ILE A 32 -6.59 6.45 -1.05
N GLY A 33 -5.71 7.25 -1.64
CA GLY A 33 -4.27 7.27 -1.41
C GLY A 33 -3.47 6.92 -2.66
N SER A 34 -2.47 7.73 -2.98
CA SER A 34 -1.55 7.52 -4.12
C SER A 34 -0.19 6.94 -3.70
N GLY A 35 -0.12 6.27 -2.54
CA GLY A 35 1.06 5.50 -2.16
C GLY A 35 1.23 4.25 -3.02
N VAL A 36 2.30 3.48 -2.80
CA VAL A 36 2.63 2.30 -3.63
C VAL A 36 1.47 1.31 -3.72
N ALA A 37 0.74 1.06 -2.63
CA ALA A 37 -0.42 0.17 -2.63
C ALA A 37 -1.58 0.69 -3.50
N GLY A 38 -1.86 2.00 -3.44
CA GLY A 38 -2.91 2.61 -4.25
C GLY A 38 -2.56 2.69 -5.73
N ALA A 39 -1.31 3.01 -6.05
CA ALA A 39 -0.81 2.99 -7.42
C ALA A 39 -0.83 1.56 -8.00
N ARG A 40 -0.39 0.57 -7.22
CA ARG A 40 -0.44 -0.84 -7.61
C ARG A 40 -1.88 -1.30 -7.85
N ALA A 41 -2.80 -0.99 -6.92
CA ALA A 41 -4.22 -1.30 -7.10
C ALA A 41 -4.79 -0.67 -8.37
N ALA A 42 -4.43 0.59 -8.67
CA ALA A 42 -4.89 1.27 -9.89
C ALA A 42 -4.40 0.58 -11.19
N LEU A 43 -3.20 -0.02 -11.17
CA LEU A 43 -2.65 -0.76 -12.32
C LEU A 43 -3.32 -2.12 -12.56
N GLU A 44 -3.86 -2.73 -11.50
CA GLU A 44 -4.54 -4.04 -11.56
C GLU A 44 -6.02 -3.96 -11.92
N ILE A 45 -6.62 -2.76 -11.90
CA ILE A 45 -8.03 -2.59 -12.26
C ILE A 45 -8.22 -2.93 -13.74
N ASP A 46 -9.29 -3.70 -14.02
CA ASP A 46 -9.71 -4.01 -15.38
C ASP A 46 -9.85 -2.71 -16.20
N ARG A 47 -9.27 -2.71 -17.41
CA ARG A 47 -9.26 -1.54 -18.30
C ARG A 47 -10.66 -1.10 -18.75
N GLY A 48 -11.68 -1.94 -18.59
CA GLY A 48 -13.07 -1.61 -18.85
C GLY A 48 -13.75 -0.81 -17.72
N LEU A 49 -13.13 -0.70 -16.54
CA LEU A 49 -13.67 0.02 -15.40
C LEU A 49 -13.09 1.43 -15.29
N GLN A 50 -13.93 2.38 -14.89
CA GLN A 50 -13.47 3.72 -14.52
C GLN A 50 -12.97 3.71 -13.07
N ALA A 51 -11.69 4.06 -12.90
CA ALA A 51 -11.05 4.23 -11.60
C ALA A 51 -10.70 5.69 -11.31
N ILE A 52 -10.93 6.13 -10.07
CA ILE A 52 -10.46 7.43 -9.56
C ILE A 52 -9.52 7.21 -8.38
N VAL A 53 -8.32 7.78 -8.47
CA VAL A 53 -7.37 7.85 -7.35
C VAL A 53 -7.47 9.24 -6.71
N VAL A 54 -7.81 9.27 -5.43
CA VAL A 54 -7.85 10.49 -4.62
C VAL A 54 -6.64 10.50 -3.69
N THR A 55 -5.88 11.58 -3.71
CA THR A 55 -4.75 11.77 -2.79
C THR A 55 -4.79 13.16 -2.18
N LYS A 56 -4.26 13.29 -0.95
CA LYS A 56 -4.21 14.56 -0.23
C LYS A 56 -3.13 15.52 -0.76
N SER A 57 -2.27 15.04 -1.65
CA SER A 57 -1.13 15.79 -2.20
C SER A 57 -0.98 15.52 -3.69
N HIS A 58 0.22 15.67 -4.25
CA HIS A 58 0.51 15.24 -5.62
C HIS A 58 0.57 13.71 -5.70
N LEU A 59 0.31 13.16 -6.89
CA LEU A 59 0.27 11.71 -7.11
C LEU A 59 1.60 11.03 -6.75
N ASP A 60 2.71 11.66 -7.08
CA ASP A 60 4.09 11.23 -6.81
C ASP A 60 4.55 11.47 -5.37
N ARG A 61 3.77 12.19 -4.55
CA ARG A 61 4.13 12.53 -3.18
C ARG A 61 3.40 11.65 -2.16
N SER A 62 4.10 10.64 -1.66
CA SER A 62 3.62 9.75 -0.59
C SER A 62 4.73 9.38 0.38
N ASN A 63 4.42 8.71 1.49
CA ASN A 63 5.48 8.18 2.37
C ASN A 63 6.25 7.03 1.67
N SER A 64 5.60 6.31 0.75
CA SER A 64 6.23 5.24 -0.03
C SER A 64 7.38 5.76 -0.88
N SER A 65 7.28 6.98 -1.42
CA SER A 65 8.36 7.59 -2.21
C SER A 65 9.56 8.04 -1.38
N GLN A 66 9.48 7.95 -0.05
CA GLN A 66 10.58 8.27 0.87
C GLN A 66 11.24 7.03 1.49
N ALA A 67 10.80 5.81 1.11
CA ALA A 67 11.40 4.58 1.59
C ALA A 67 12.83 4.40 1.08
N GLN A 68 13.72 3.82 1.91
CA GLN A 68 15.16 3.71 1.59
C GLN A 68 15.75 2.31 1.82
N GLY A 69 15.21 1.49 2.73
CA GLY A 69 15.83 0.21 3.11
C GLY A 69 15.82 -0.82 1.97
N GLY A 70 14.66 -1.06 1.38
CA GLY A 70 14.50 -2.03 0.30
C GLY A 70 13.18 -2.78 0.40
N ILE A 71 13.10 -3.91 -0.30
CA ILE A 71 11.95 -4.84 -0.24
C ILE A 71 12.51 -6.20 0.17
N ALA A 72 12.14 -6.69 1.35
CA ALA A 72 12.56 -7.99 1.84
C ALA A 72 11.81 -9.10 1.08
N VAL A 73 12.53 -9.86 0.26
CA VAL A 73 11.99 -10.96 -0.56
C VAL A 73 13.01 -12.09 -0.70
N VAL A 74 12.50 -13.32 -0.78
CA VAL A 74 13.30 -14.54 -0.97
C VAL A 74 13.64 -14.69 -2.46
N LEU A 75 14.73 -14.06 -2.91
CA LEU A 75 15.22 -14.15 -4.30
C LEU A 75 16.41 -15.11 -4.46
N ASP A 76 17.14 -15.38 -3.38
CA ASP A 76 18.27 -16.30 -3.40
C ASP A 76 17.77 -17.76 -3.39
N PRO A 77 18.24 -18.63 -4.30
CA PRO A 77 17.92 -20.06 -4.28
C PRO A 77 18.29 -20.79 -2.98
N LEU A 78 19.20 -20.22 -2.18
CA LEU A 78 19.62 -20.75 -0.88
C LEU A 78 18.78 -20.23 0.29
N ASP A 79 17.91 -19.26 0.05
CA ASP A 79 16.96 -18.75 1.04
C ASP A 79 15.61 -19.46 0.94
N ASP A 80 14.83 -19.43 2.02
CA ASP A 80 13.62 -20.22 2.17
C ASP A 80 12.43 -19.39 2.68
N VAL A 81 11.30 -19.52 1.99
CA VAL A 81 10.04 -18.83 2.31
C VAL A 81 9.57 -19.13 3.73
N ALA A 82 9.69 -20.38 4.19
CA ALA A 82 9.25 -20.75 5.52
C ALA A 82 10.13 -20.12 6.60
N ARG A 83 11.45 -20.04 6.38
CA ARG A 83 12.39 -19.32 7.26
C ARG A 83 12.07 -17.83 7.34
N HIS A 84 11.89 -17.15 6.21
CA HIS A 84 11.55 -15.73 6.19
C HIS A 84 10.19 -15.45 6.88
N ALA A 85 9.18 -16.30 6.65
CA ALA A 85 7.90 -16.21 7.34
C ALA A 85 8.04 -16.42 8.85
N ALA A 86 8.85 -17.38 9.28
CA ALA A 86 9.12 -17.64 10.69
C ALA A 86 9.81 -16.45 11.38
N ASP A 87 10.82 -15.85 10.73
CA ASP A 87 11.49 -14.64 11.19
C ASP A 87 10.48 -13.48 11.36
N THR A 88 9.62 -13.27 10.36
CA THR A 88 8.57 -12.23 10.38
C THR A 88 7.59 -12.44 11.54
N ILE A 89 7.12 -13.67 11.76
CA ILE A 89 6.20 -14.02 12.86
C ILE A 89 6.89 -13.83 14.22
N ALA A 90 8.16 -14.22 14.34
CA ALA A 90 8.93 -14.08 15.58
C ALA A 90 9.17 -12.61 15.96
N VAL A 91 9.39 -11.74 14.98
CA VAL A 91 9.50 -10.29 15.17
C VAL A 91 8.13 -9.67 15.51
N GLY A 92 7.04 -10.18 14.94
CA GLY A 92 5.67 -9.69 15.18
C GLY A 92 5.09 -9.92 16.58
N LYS A 93 5.80 -10.64 17.47
CA LYS A 93 5.43 -10.84 18.90
C LYS A 93 3.98 -11.31 19.11
N GLY A 94 3.50 -12.23 18.27
CA GLY A 94 2.17 -12.81 18.38
C GLY A 94 1.03 -11.93 17.84
N LEU A 95 1.36 -10.82 17.17
CA LEU A 95 0.39 -9.93 16.53
C LEU A 95 0.20 -10.23 15.03
N CYS A 96 1.05 -11.09 14.46
CA CYS A 96 0.93 -11.50 13.07
C CYS A 96 -0.25 -12.44 12.87
N ASP A 97 -0.99 -12.21 11.79
CA ASP A 97 -1.78 -13.26 11.15
C ASP A 97 -0.82 -14.13 10.33
N ARG A 98 -0.71 -15.40 10.70
CA ARG A 98 0.23 -16.33 10.07
C ARG A 98 -0.08 -16.57 8.60
N GLU A 99 -1.36 -16.72 8.25
CA GLU A 99 -1.76 -17.03 6.86
C GLU A 99 -1.41 -15.86 5.94
N ILE A 100 -1.60 -14.62 6.43
CA ILE A 100 -1.23 -13.41 5.70
C ILE A 100 0.29 -13.30 5.55
N VAL A 101 1.07 -13.55 6.60
CA VAL A 101 2.54 -13.50 6.51
C VAL A 101 3.06 -14.53 5.51
N GLU A 102 2.61 -15.78 5.59
CA GLU A 102 3.02 -16.84 4.68
C GLU A 102 2.66 -16.52 3.22
N MET A 103 1.48 -15.94 2.99
CA MET A 103 1.07 -15.48 1.67
C MET A 103 1.98 -14.37 1.13
N VAL A 104 2.19 -13.30 1.92
CA VAL A 104 3.00 -12.15 1.50
C VAL A 104 4.44 -12.54 1.18
N VAL A 105 5.07 -13.35 2.04
CA VAL A 105 6.45 -13.80 1.85
C VAL A 105 6.58 -14.71 0.63
N ARG A 106 5.60 -15.61 0.42
CA ARG A 106 5.58 -16.51 -0.74
C ARG A 106 5.41 -15.76 -2.07
N GLU A 107 4.55 -14.74 -2.11
CA GLU A 107 4.24 -13.99 -3.33
C GLU A 107 5.27 -12.89 -3.65
N GLY A 108 6.00 -12.41 -2.63
CA GLY A 108 6.99 -11.33 -2.75
C GLY A 108 7.95 -11.43 -3.93
N PRO A 109 8.61 -12.59 -4.19
CA PRO A 109 9.51 -12.74 -5.33
C PRO A 109 8.87 -12.44 -6.69
N ASP A 110 7.63 -12.89 -6.90
CA ASP A 110 6.92 -12.65 -8.15
C ASP A 110 6.47 -11.19 -8.27
N CYS A 111 6.04 -10.57 -7.17
CA CYS A 111 5.76 -9.14 -7.13
C CYS A 111 6.98 -8.29 -7.49
N VAL A 112 8.18 -8.64 -7.00
CA VAL A 112 9.42 -7.92 -7.36
C VAL A 112 9.75 -8.09 -8.83
N ARG A 113 9.64 -9.31 -9.39
CA ARG A 113 9.84 -9.54 -10.83
C ARG A 113 8.86 -8.73 -11.68
N GLU A 114 7.63 -8.57 -11.22
CA GLU A 114 6.65 -7.75 -11.90
C GLU A 114 6.98 -6.26 -11.83
N LEU A 115 7.43 -5.75 -10.69
CA LEU A 115 7.93 -4.37 -10.58
C LEU A 115 9.05 -4.10 -11.59
N VAL A 116 10.00 -5.04 -11.75
CA VAL A 116 11.04 -4.93 -12.79
C VAL A 116 10.43 -4.84 -14.19
N LYS A 117 9.43 -5.67 -14.51
CA LYS A 117 8.72 -5.61 -15.81
C LYS A 117 7.99 -4.29 -16.03
N LEU A 118 7.49 -3.67 -14.96
CA LEU A 118 6.86 -2.34 -14.97
C LEU A 118 7.88 -1.20 -15.07
N GLY A 119 9.18 -1.48 -15.02
CA GLY A 119 10.26 -0.51 -15.18
C GLY A 119 10.93 -0.08 -13.88
N ALA A 120 10.70 -0.78 -12.76
CA ALA A 120 11.46 -0.51 -11.53
C ALA A 120 12.94 -0.88 -11.73
N HIS A 121 13.82 0.06 -11.37
CA HIS A 121 15.27 -0.11 -11.46
C HIS A 121 15.83 -0.49 -10.09
N PHE A 122 16.22 -1.75 -9.95
CA PHE A 122 16.97 -2.23 -8.78
C PHE A 122 18.47 -2.21 -9.09
N ASP A 123 19.29 -1.99 -8.06
CA ASP A 123 20.73 -2.17 -8.16
C ASP A 123 21.05 -3.63 -8.50
N THR A 124 22.11 -3.86 -9.27
CA THR A 124 22.49 -5.20 -9.72
C THR A 124 23.97 -5.49 -9.52
N GLU A 125 24.27 -6.74 -9.18
CA GLU A 125 25.60 -7.30 -9.09
C GLU A 125 25.66 -8.58 -9.93
N ASN A 126 26.62 -8.67 -10.86
CA ASN A 126 26.78 -9.82 -11.76
C ASN A 126 25.49 -10.22 -12.52
N GLY A 127 24.66 -9.24 -12.88
CA GLY A 127 23.41 -9.47 -13.61
C GLY A 127 22.25 -9.99 -12.76
N ARG A 128 22.37 -9.99 -11.43
CA ARG A 128 21.30 -10.29 -10.47
C ARG A 128 20.99 -9.07 -9.62
N ILE A 129 19.77 -8.98 -9.09
CA ILE A 129 19.41 -7.93 -8.13
C ILE A 129 20.36 -8.02 -6.93
N ALA A 130 20.97 -6.90 -6.57
CA ALA A 130 21.85 -6.79 -5.42
C ALA A 130 21.02 -6.96 -4.14
N MET A 131 21.48 -7.80 -3.21
CA MET A 131 20.79 -8.10 -1.95
C MET A 131 21.57 -7.50 -0.79
N THR A 132 20.85 -6.91 0.16
CA THR A 132 21.39 -6.42 1.43
C THR A 132 20.74 -7.17 2.59
N ARG A 133 21.42 -7.21 3.75
CA ARG A 133 20.86 -7.83 4.95
C ARG A 133 20.10 -6.80 5.77
N GLU A 134 18.79 -6.99 5.89
CA GLU A 134 17.90 -6.15 6.71
C GLU A 134 17.78 -6.68 8.16
N ALA A 135 17.43 -5.80 9.09
CA ALA A 135 17.26 -6.17 10.49
C ALA A 135 16.08 -7.13 10.69
N GLY A 136 16.27 -8.15 11.54
CA GLY A 136 15.21 -9.12 11.85
C GLY A 136 15.13 -10.32 10.91
N HIS A 137 16.03 -10.42 9.93
CA HIS A 137 16.19 -11.58 9.06
C HIS A 137 17.46 -12.35 9.43
N SER A 138 17.32 -13.66 9.59
CA SER A 138 18.39 -14.52 10.07
C SER A 138 19.44 -14.81 8.99
N HIS A 139 19.08 -14.70 7.71
CA HIS A 139 19.95 -14.86 6.54
C HIS A 139 19.72 -13.70 5.56
#